data_AF-A0A5C7P1X7-F1
#
_entry.id   AF-A0A5C7P1X7-F1
#
_cell.length_a   1.000
_cell.length_b   1.000
_cell.length_c   1.000
_cell.angle_alpha   90.00
_cell.angle_beta   90.00
_cell.angle_gamma   90.00
#
_symmetry.space_group_name_H-M   'P 1'
#
loop_
_entity.id
_entity.type
_entity.pdbx_description
1 polymer ?
#
loop_
_entity_poly.entity_id
_entity_poly.type
_entity_poly.pdbx_seq_one_letter_code
_entity_poly.pdbx_strand_id
1 'polypeptide(L)' 'MQKDGVRNYKHAYKLQKKTGETKDQIERQRARREYDAAGIDRTGKDIDHIKPIRAGGKSTKGNTRLRSPKANQSDNGK' A
#
# COMPACT_ATOMS: atom_id res chain seq x y z
N MET A 1 18.29 -12.59 -16.22
CA MET A 1 19.18 -11.58 -15.59
C MET A 1 19.38 -10.46 -16.58
N GLN A 2 19.02 -9.22 -16.23
CA GLN A 2 19.18 -8.06 -17.13
C GLN A 2 20.67 -7.69 -17.16
N LYS A 3 21.32 -8.01 -18.29
CA LYS A 3 22.65 -7.52 -18.63
C LYS A 3 22.55 -6.03 -18.96
N ASP A 4 23.56 -5.28 -18.54
CA ASP A 4 23.84 -3.91 -18.99
C ASP A 4 22.97 -2.78 -18.39
N GLY A 5 23.14 -2.56 -17.08
CA GLY A 5 23.48 -1.27 -16.43
C GLY A 5 22.65 0.00 -16.64
N VAL A 6 21.85 0.15 -17.69
CA VAL A 6 21.03 1.34 -17.93
C VAL A 6 19.60 0.99 -17.61
N ARG A 7 19.17 1.32 -16.38
CA ARG A 7 17.74 1.31 -16.02
C ARG A 7 17.01 2.13 -17.07
N ASN A 8 16.22 1.47 -17.92
CA ASN A 8 15.45 2.17 -18.93
C ASN A 8 14.31 2.90 -18.21
N TYR A 9 14.60 4.09 -17.69
CA TYR A 9 13.73 4.86 -16.80
C TYR A 9 12.35 5.10 -17.41
N LYS A 10 12.27 5.26 -18.74
CA LYS A 10 11.00 5.39 -19.48
C LYS A 10 10.18 4.09 -19.47
N HIS A 11 10.83 2.94 -19.58
CA HIS A 11 10.17 1.63 -19.50
C HIS A 11 9.69 1.33 -18.08
N ALA A 12 10.54 1.60 -17.06
CA ALA A 12 10.17 1.47 -15.66
C ALA A 12 9.00 2.39 -15.27
N TYR A 13 9.01 3.65 -15.73
CA TYR A 13 7.92 4.61 -15.48
C TYR A 13 6.62 4.21 -16.17
N LYS A 14 6.67 3.71 -17.42
CA LYS A 14 5.50 3.17 -18.11
C LYS A 14 4.95 1.92 -17.39
N LEU A 15 5.82 1.03 -16.91
CA LEU A 15 5.41 -0.10 -16.09
C LEU A 15 4.72 0.38 -14.81
N GLN A 16 5.32 1.33 -14.09
CA GLN A 16 4.79 1.89 -12.83
C GLN A 16 3.43 2.58 -13.02
N LYS A 17 3.23 3.29 -14.14
CA LYS A 17 1.91 3.84 -14.51
C LYS A 17 0.90 2.74 -14.87
N LYS A 18 1.36 1.66 -15.50
CA LYS A 18 0.52 0.55 -15.98
C LYS A 18 0.16 -0.44 -14.86
N THR A 19 1.01 -0.62 -13.84
CA THR A 19 0.79 -1.52 -12.70
C THR A 19 -0.23 -0.99 -11.69
N GLY A 20 -0.68 0.26 -11.82
CA GLY A 20 -1.64 0.86 -10.89
C GLY A 20 -1.05 1.18 -9.51
N GLU A 21 0.26 0.96 -9.31
CA GLU A 21 0.95 1.19 -8.04
C GLU A 21 0.74 2.60 -7.51
N THR A 22 0.62 3.61 -8.38
CA THR A 22 0.34 4.99 -7.94
C THR A 22 -1.02 5.12 -7.26
N LYS A 23 -2.07 4.44 -7.75
CA LYS A 23 -3.42 4.53 -7.15
C LYS A 23 -3.47 3.83 -5.80
N ASP A 24 -2.89 2.64 -5.72
CA ASP A 24 -2.80 1.88 -4.48
C ASP A 24 -1.94 2.61 -3.43
N GLN A 25 -0.86 3.27 -3.87
CA GLN A 25 -0.04 4.12 -3.00
C GLN A 25 -0.81 5.33 -2.48
N ILE A 26 -1.55 6.03 -3.35
CA ILE A 26 -2.40 7.16 -2.93
C ILE A 26 -3.41 6.69 -1.90
N GLU A 27 -4.02 5.53 -2.11
CA GLU A 27 -5.05 5.02 -1.21
C GLU A 27 -4.45 4.60 0.15
N ARG A 28 -3.25 4.01 0.17
CA ARG A 28 -2.50 3.80 1.42
C ARG A 28 -2.13 5.11 2.13
N GLN A 29 -1.76 6.15 1.37
CA GLN A 29 -1.47 7.46 1.94
C GLN A 29 -2.73 8.13 2.52
N ARG A 30 -3.88 7.97 1.86
CA ARG A 30 -5.16 8.40 2.38
C ARG A 30 -5.47 7.75 3.73
N ALA A 31 -5.29 6.44 3.85
CA ALA A 31 -5.46 5.76 5.13
C ALA A 31 -4.57 6.33 6.22
N ARG A 32 -3.28 6.55 5.94
CA ARG A 32 -2.34 7.16 6.91
C ARG A 32 -2.82 8.53 7.37
N ARG A 33 -3.22 9.39 6.42
CA ARG A 33 -3.75 10.73 6.73
C ARG A 33 -5.04 10.68 7.55
N GLU A 34 -5.94 9.74 7.29
CA GLU A 34 -7.17 9.57 8.07
C GLU A 34 -6.88 9.19 9.52
N TYR A 35 -5.91 8.31 9.78
CA TYR A 35 -5.48 7.95 11.12
C TYR A 35 -4.76 9.10 11.83
N ASP A 36 -3.84 9.77 11.13
CA ASP A 36 -3.09 10.92 11.66
C ASP A 36 -4.07 12.07 12.00
N ALA A 37 -5.05 12.35 11.13
CA ALA A 37 -6.10 13.36 11.37
C ALA A 37 -7.06 12.98 12.52
N ALA A 38 -7.28 11.68 12.75
CA ALA A 38 -8.04 11.18 13.88
C ALA A 38 -7.23 11.15 15.19
N GLY A 39 -5.92 11.49 15.15
CA GLY A 39 -5.04 11.44 16.32
C GLY A 39 -4.73 10.02 16.79
N ILE A 40 -4.90 9.01 15.92
CA ILE A 40 -4.68 7.61 16.27
C ILE A 40 -3.21 7.28 16.08
N ASP A 41 -2.53 6.92 17.18
CA ASP A 41 -1.14 6.49 17.13
C ASP A 41 -1.00 5.13 16.42
N ARG A 42 -0.22 5.16 15.32
CA ARG A 42 0.12 4.01 14.49
C ARG A 42 1.58 3.57 14.66
N THR A 43 2.29 4.07 15.67
CA THR A 43 3.69 3.69 15.92
C THR A 43 3.80 2.19 16.15
N GLY A 44 4.72 1.54 15.43
CA GLY A 44 4.92 0.09 15.49
C GLY A 44 3.77 -0.76 14.93
N LYS A 45 2.79 -0.15 14.27
CA LYS A 45 1.62 -0.81 13.67
C LYS A 45 1.47 -0.44 12.20
N ASP A 46 0.99 -1.39 11.41
CA ASP A 46 0.60 -1.16 10.03
C ASP A 46 -0.91 -0.91 9.94
N ILE A 47 -1.29 -0.07 8.98
CA ILE A 47 -2.70 0.08 8.58
C ILE A 47 -2.97 -1.00 7.54
N ASP A 48 -3.70 -2.03 7.97
CA ASP A 48 -4.12 -3.16 7.16
C ASP A 48 -5.50 -2.91 6.54
N HIS A 49 -5.68 -3.36 5.31
CA HIS A 49 -6.93 -3.28 4.57
C HIS A 49 -7.63 -4.65 4.60
N ILE A 50 -8.74 -4.76 5.34
CA ILE A 50 -9.50 -6.00 5.52
C ILE A 50 -9.85 -6.60 4.14
N LYS A 51 -10.43 -5.78 3.26
CA LYS A 51 -10.51 -6.05 1.83
C LYS A 51 -9.31 -5.36 1.16
N PRO A 52 -8.39 -6.10 0.54
CA PRO A 52 -7.20 -5.51 -0.03
C PRO A 52 -7.53 -4.61 -1.23
N ILE A 53 -6.71 -3.59 -1.46
CA ILE A 53 -6.94 -2.58 -2.52
C ILE A 53 -6.99 -3.24 -3.90
N ARG A 54 -6.12 -4.26 -4.15
CA ARG A 54 -6.12 -5.07 -5.38
C ARG A 54 -7.46 -5.77 -5.67
N ALA A 55 -8.28 -6.01 -4.65
CA ALA A 55 -9.60 -6.61 -4.76
C ALA A 55 -10.74 -5.57 -4.77
N GLY A 56 -10.42 -4.29 -4.93
CA GLY A 56 -11.37 -3.18 -4.90
C GLY A 56 -11.71 -2.65 -3.49
N GLY A 57 -10.89 -2.97 -2.49
CA GLY A 57 -10.96 -2.36 -1.17
C GLY A 57 -10.60 -0.87 -1.19
N LYS A 58 -11.15 -0.09 -0.26
CA LYS A 58 -10.91 1.36 -0.12
C LYS A 58 -10.41 1.70 1.28
N SER A 59 -9.75 2.83 1.43
CA SER A 59 -9.34 3.38 2.72
C SER A 59 -10.53 4.06 3.37
N THR A 60 -11.34 3.28 4.08
CA THR A 60 -12.48 3.75 4.86
C THR A 60 -12.40 3.16 6.26
N LYS A 61 -13.00 3.83 7.26
CA LYS A 61 -12.97 3.40 8.67
C LYS A 61 -13.40 1.92 8.89
N GLY A 62 -14.30 1.40 8.06
CA GLY A 62 -14.77 0.00 8.15
C GLY A 62 -13.90 -1.03 7.44
N ASN A 63 -12.95 -0.59 6.60
CA ASN A 63 -12.05 -1.47 5.83
C ASN A 63 -10.58 -1.35 6.27
N THR A 64 -10.26 -0.43 7.18
CA THR A 64 -8.90 -0.25 7.73
C THR A 64 -8.82 -0.66 9.19
N ARG A 65 -7.73 -1.32 9.58
CA ARG A 65 -7.45 -1.67 10.98
C ARG A 65 -5.96 -1.55 11.29
N LEU A 66 -5.62 -1.21 12.54
CA LEU A 66 -4.23 -1.23 13.00
C LEU A 66 -3.84 -2.64 13.44
N ARG A 67 -2.77 -3.16 12.83
CA ARG A 67 -2.26 -4.51 13.09
C ARG A 67 -0.75 -4.46 13.29
N SER A 68 -0.19 -5.47 13.93
CA SER A 68 1.27 -5.60 13.97
C SER A 68 1.81 -5.88 12.56
N PRO A 69 3.00 -5.38 12.19
CA PRO A 69 3.58 -5.61 10.87
C PRO A 69 3.69 -7.09 10.53
N LYS A 70 4.03 -7.94 11.51
CA LYS A 70 4.13 -9.39 11.35
C LYS A 70 2.79 -10.02 10.94
N ALA A 71 1.69 -9.58 11.53
CA ALA A 71 0.36 -10.08 11.19
C ALA A 71 -0.08 -9.62 9.79
N ASN A 72 0.16 -8.35 9.45
CA ASN A 72 -0.16 -7.78 8.15
C ASN A 72 0.64 -8.45 7.00
N GLN A 73 1.93 -8.73 7.22
CA GLN A 73 2.77 -9.41 6.23
C GLN A 73 2.38 -10.88 6.03
N SER A 74 1.97 -11.57 7.09
CA SER A 74 1.49 -12.96 7.00
C SER A 74 0.22 -13.09 6.13
N ASP A 75 -0.63 -12.06 6.12
CA ASP A 75 -1.88 -12.07 5.35
C ASP A 75 -1.63 -11.81 3.84
N ASN A 76 -0.50 -11.18 3.46
CA ASN A 76 -0.11 -10.96 2.06
C ASN A 76 0.62 -12.15 1.42
N GLY A 77 0.90 -13.22 2.18
CA GLY A 77 1.59 -14.43 1.73
C GLY A 77 0.69 -15.61 1.33
N LYS A 78 -0.63 -15.39 1.17
CA LYS A 78 -1.62 -16.40 0.79
C LYS A 78 -2.44 -15.97 -0.43
#